data_AF-A0A3L7NR10-F1
#
_entry.id   AF-A0A3L7NR10-F1
#
_cell.length_a   1.000
_cell.length_b   1.000
_cell.length_c   1.000
_cell.angle_alpha   90.00
_cell.angle_beta   90.00
_cell.angle_gamma   90.00
#
_symmetry.space_group_name_H-M   'P 1'
#
loop_
_entity.id
_entity.type
_entity.pdbx_description
1 polymer ?
#
loop_
_entity_poly.entity_id
_entity_poly.type
_entity_poly.pdbx_seq_one_letter_code
_entity_poly.pdbx_strand_id
1 'polypeptide(L)'
;MFERRNDDLLSRYAFLMRMGRSFGITLLVVAFSLAFGSAGYHYFENIGWVDSMLNAAMILTGMGPVDQMQTTGGKLFATFYALYSGIAFLTIMAIMLAPVMHRWLHHFHLEYEDEDEDVSPVSRPPSVRPGS
;
A
#
# COMPACT_ATOMS: atom_id res chain seq x y z
N MET A 1 -27.22 24.96 18.23
CA MET A 1 -26.22 25.74 18.98
C MET A 1 -24.88 25.07 18.70
N PHE A 2 -24.16 25.66 17.74
CA PHE A 2 -22.85 25.29 17.18
C PHE A 2 -22.35 23.85 17.46
N GLU A 3 -22.67 22.93 16.54
CA GLU A 3 -21.99 21.65 16.40
C GLU A 3 -20.47 21.82 16.44
N ARG A 4 -19.81 20.89 17.13
CA ARG A 4 -18.37 20.90 17.39
C ARG A 4 -17.59 20.84 16.10
N ARG A 5 -16.82 21.90 15.84
CA ARG A 5 -15.70 21.99 14.89
C ARG A 5 -14.52 21.11 15.34
N ASN A 6 -14.79 19.83 15.62
CA ASN A 6 -13.83 18.88 16.15
C ASN A 6 -14.23 17.42 15.81
N ASP A 7 -14.74 17.20 14.59
CA ASP A 7 -14.69 15.87 13.99
C ASP A 7 -13.23 15.58 13.70
N ASP A 8 -12.60 14.95 14.70
CA ASP A 8 -11.24 14.45 14.69
C ASP A 8 -10.98 13.72 13.36
N LEU A 9 -10.20 14.35 12.49
CA LEU A 9 -9.52 13.75 11.33
C LEU A 9 -9.11 12.32 11.71
N LEU A 10 -9.93 11.32 11.36
CA LEU A 10 -9.80 9.89 11.70
C LEU A 10 -8.71 9.62 12.74
N SER A 11 -9.07 9.61 14.03
CA SER A 11 -8.18 9.39 15.19
C SER A 11 -6.89 8.67 14.78
N ARG A 12 -5.73 9.27 15.05
CA ARG A 12 -4.39 8.76 14.66
C ARG A 12 -4.26 7.25 14.89
N TYR A 13 -4.93 6.73 15.90
CA TYR A 13 -5.07 5.31 16.22
C TYR A 13 -5.69 4.46 15.09
N ALA A 14 -6.80 4.87 14.48
CA ALA A 14 -7.44 4.16 13.36
C ALA A 14 -6.54 4.12 12.12
N PHE A 15 -5.78 5.18 11.87
CA PHE A 15 -4.77 5.20 10.80
C PHE A 15 -3.61 4.24 11.11
N LEU A 16 -3.09 4.23 12.34
CA LEU A 16 -2.06 3.28 12.77
C LEU A 16 -2.54 1.82 12.67
N MET A 17 -3.80 1.54 13.03
CA MET A 17 -4.38 0.20 12.87
C MET A 17 -4.47 -0.23 11.39
N ARG A 18 -4.87 0.67 10.49
CA ARG A 18 -4.87 0.39 9.04
C ARG A 18 -3.47 0.12 8.53
N MET A 19 -2.49 0.92 8.93
CA MET A 19 -1.08 0.73 8.58
C MET A 19 -0.55 -0.61 9.11
N GLY A 20 -0.83 -0.95 10.37
CA GLY A 20 -0.44 -2.22 10.99
C GLY A 20 -1.06 -3.42 10.27
N ARG A 21 -2.33 -3.33 9.85
CA ARG A 21 -2.98 -4.39 9.07
C ARG A 21 -2.36 -4.54 7.68
N SER A 22 -2.12 -3.44 6.96
CA SER A 22 -1.44 -3.48 5.66
C SER A 22 -0.04 -4.08 5.80
N PHE A 23 0.72 -3.67 6.81
CA PHE A 23 2.04 -4.22 7.10
C PHE A 23 1.98 -5.73 7.41
N GLY A 24 1.02 -6.17 8.22
CA GLY A 24 0.83 -7.59 8.51
C GLY A 24 0.51 -8.42 7.26
N ILE A 25 -0.36 -7.91 6.38
CA ILE A 25 -0.66 -8.57 5.10
C ILE A 25 0.60 -8.63 4.22
N THR A 26 1.31 -7.51 4.08
CA THR A 26 2.58 -7.45 3.34
C THR A 26 3.58 -8.47 3.86
N LEU A 27 3.74 -8.56 5.19
CA LEU A 27 4.67 -9.49 5.81
C LEU A 27 4.31 -10.95 5.49
N LEU A 28 3.02 -11.30 5.48
CA LEU A 28 2.56 -12.64 5.10
C LEU A 28 2.87 -12.95 3.64
N VAL A 29 2.63 -12.00 2.74
CA VAL A 29 2.95 -12.17 1.30
C VAL A 29 4.45 -12.37 1.13
N VAL A 30 5.28 -11.51 1.74
CA VAL A 30 6.74 -11.62 1.68
C VAL A 30 7.22 -12.96 2.24
N ALA A 31 6.74 -13.38 3.41
CA ALA A 31 7.11 -14.65 4.02
C ALA A 31 6.76 -15.84 3.13
N PHE A 32 5.56 -15.83 2.52
CA PHE A 32 5.15 -16.85 1.58
C PHE A 32 6.02 -16.86 0.31
N SER A 33 6.26 -15.69 -0.29
CA SER A 33 7.13 -15.56 -1.47
C SER A 33 8.55 -16.08 -1.19
N LEU A 34 9.12 -15.71 -0.04
CA LEU A 34 10.45 -16.16 0.38
C LEU A 34 10.48 -17.67 0.63
N ALA A 35 9.49 -18.23 1.33
CA ALA A 35 9.43 -19.67 1.57
C ALA A 35 9.35 -20.46 0.26
N PHE A 36 8.49 -20.01 -0.67
CA PHE A 36 8.34 -20.61 -1.99
C PHE A 36 9.63 -20.51 -2.82
N GLY A 37 10.23 -19.32 -2.86
CA GLY A 37 11.51 -19.09 -3.54
C GLY A 37 12.63 -19.96 -2.98
N SER A 38 12.78 -19.97 -1.65
CA SER A 38 13.82 -20.74 -0.95
C SER A 38 13.67 -22.24 -1.20
N ALA A 39 12.45 -22.77 -1.15
CA ALA A 39 12.20 -24.18 -1.42
C ALA A 39 12.54 -24.56 -2.87
N GLY A 40 12.21 -23.70 -3.84
CA GLY A 40 12.54 -23.94 -5.23
C GLY A 40 14.05 -23.90 -5.50
N TYR A 41 14.76 -22.91 -4.98
CA TYR A 41 16.23 -22.86 -5.11
C TYR A 41 16.91 -24.04 -4.44
N HIS A 42 16.46 -24.42 -3.24
CA HIS A 42 17.00 -25.58 -2.55
C HIS A 42 16.78 -26.88 -3.36
N TYR A 43 15.60 -27.04 -3.95
CA TYR A 43 15.26 -28.24 -4.70
C TYR A 43 15.92 -28.31 -6.09
N PHE A 44 15.92 -27.21 -6.85
CA PHE A 44 16.40 -27.20 -8.23
C PHE A 44 17.90 -26.94 -8.37
N GLU A 45 18.50 -26.16 -7.47
CA GLU A 45 19.95 -25.83 -7.49
C GLU A 45 20.74 -26.56 -6.42
N ASN A 46 20.10 -27.29 -5.49
CA ASN A 46 20.77 -28.06 -4.43
C ASN A 46 21.70 -27.22 -3.53
N ILE A 47 21.43 -25.92 -3.42
CA ILE A 47 22.16 -24.98 -2.57
C ILE A 47 21.57 -24.95 -1.15
N GLY A 48 22.33 -24.52 -0.14
CA GLY A 48 21.87 -24.50 1.26
C GLY A 48 20.60 -23.66 1.46
N TRP A 49 19.83 -23.92 2.52
CA TRP A 49 18.58 -23.18 2.80
C TRP A 49 18.78 -21.68 2.98
N VAL A 50 19.87 -21.28 3.65
CA VAL A 50 20.19 -19.86 3.87
C VAL A 50 20.52 -19.18 2.55
N ASP A 51 21.35 -19.81 1.72
CA ASP A 51 21.72 -19.29 0.39
C ASP A 51 20.51 -19.28 -0.55
N SER A 52 19.65 -20.29 -0.48
CA SER A 52 18.38 -20.34 -1.21
C SER A 52 17.48 -19.16 -0.84
N MET A 53 17.37 -18.85 0.46
CA MET A 53 16.60 -17.71 0.95
C MET A 53 17.21 -16.38 0.52
N LEU A 54 18.55 -16.26 0.54
CA LEU A 54 19.26 -15.08 0.06
C LEU A 54 18.96 -14.82 -1.43
N ASN A 55 19.09 -15.85 -2.28
CA ASN A 55 18.78 -15.75 -3.71
C ASN A 55 17.30 -15.41 -3.95
N ALA A 56 16.40 -16.05 -3.20
CA ALA A 56 14.97 -15.75 -3.26
C ALA A 56 14.65 -14.30 -2.88
N ALA A 57 15.30 -13.76 -1.84
CA ALA A 57 15.12 -12.38 -1.39
C ALA A 57 15.66 -11.37 -2.39
N MET A 58 16.84 -11.63 -2.97
CA MET A 58 17.44 -10.77 -3.98
C MET A 58 16.52 -10.64 -5.19
N ILE A 59 16.02 -11.75 -5.73
CA ILE A 59 15.06 -11.71 -6.85
C ILE A 59 13.74 -11.05 -6.45
N LEU A 60 13.23 -11.33 -5.24
CA LEU A 60 11.99 -10.72 -4.75
C LEU A 60 12.09 -9.18 -4.70
N THR A 61 13.28 -8.65 -4.45
CA THR A 61 13.56 -7.20 -4.42
C THR A 61 13.99 -6.62 -5.77
N GLY A 62 13.98 -7.43 -6.83
CA GLY A 62 14.33 -7.01 -8.20
C GLY A 62 15.83 -7.03 -8.51
N MET A 63 16.65 -7.53 -7.58
CA MET A 63 18.07 -7.78 -7.83
C MET A 63 18.29 -9.18 -8.39
N GLY A 64 19.41 -9.40 -9.11
CA GLY A 64 19.76 -10.73 -9.58
C GLY A 64 20.12 -11.69 -8.44
N PRO A 65 20.10 -13.01 -8.69
CA PRO A 65 20.59 -13.99 -7.73
C PRO A 65 22.10 -13.78 -7.47
N VAL A 66 22.52 -14.09 -6.24
CA VAL A 66 23.92 -14.00 -5.79
C VAL A 66 24.71 -15.17 -6.34
N ASP A 67 24.12 -16.36 -6.29
CA ASP A 67 24.74 -17.59 -6.75
C ASP A 67 24.44 -17.83 -8.23
N GLN A 68 25.41 -18.41 -8.94
CA GLN A 68 25.22 -18.77 -10.34
C GLN A 68 24.36 -20.03 -10.46
N MET A 69 23.26 -19.95 -11.20
CA MET A 69 22.42 -21.10 -11.50
C MET A 69 23.16 -22.07 -12.44
N GLN A 70 23.47 -23.26 -11.94
CA GLN A 70 24.21 -24.29 -12.65
C GLN A 70 23.28 -25.20 -13.44
N THR A 71 22.05 -25.41 -12.96
CA THR A 71 21.14 -26.40 -13.54
C THR A 71 20.16 -25.77 -14.52
N THR A 72 19.68 -26.55 -15.50
CA THR A 72 18.60 -26.10 -16.40
C THR A 72 17.30 -25.87 -15.62
N GLY A 73 17.00 -26.72 -14.63
CA GLY A 73 15.81 -26.60 -13.79
C GLY A 73 15.80 -25.32 -12.96
N GLY A 74 16.92 -24.97 -12.33
CA GLY A 74 17.04 -23.76 -11.54
C GLY A 74 17.06 -22.49 -12.38
N LYS A 75 17.61 -22.51 -13.61
CA LYS A 75 17.45 -21.38 -14.56
C LYS A 75 15.99 -21.14 -14.94
N LEU A 76 15.25 -22.20 -15.23
CA LEU A 76 13.81 -22.09 -15.53
C LEU A 76 13.04 -21.60 -14.30
N PHE A 77 13.30 -22.18 -13.14
CA PHE A 77 12.70 -21.76 -11.88
C PHE A 77 12.97 -20.27 -11.60
N ALA A 78 14.23 -19.84 -11.66
CA ALA A 78 14.62 -18.46 -11.44
C ALA A 78 13.93 -17.50 -12.42
N THR A 79 13.73 -17.92 -13.68
CA THR A 79 13.00 -17.12 -14.68
C THR A 79 11.54 -16.90 -14.27
N PHE A 80 10.81 -17.97 -13.94
CA PHE A 80 9.41 -17.85 -13.51
C PHE A 80 9.28 -17.13 -12.16
N TYR A 81 10.18 -17.43 -11.23
CA TYR A 81 10.23 -16.81 -9.92
C TYR A 81 10.54 -15.31 -10.02
N ALA A 82 11.38 -14.87 -10.95
CA ALA A 82 11.66 -13.45 -11.20
C ALA A 82 10.43 -12.70 -11.76
N LEU A 83 9.70 -13.31 -12.70
CA LEU A 83 8.45 -12.72 -13.22
C LEU A 83 7.39 -12.59 -12.11
N TYR A 84 7.20 -13.64 -11.33
CA TYR A 84 6.33 -13.63 -10.15
C TYR A 84 6.77 -12.54 -9.15
N SER A 85 8.06 -12.50 -8.84
CA SER A 85 8.65 -11.58 -7.88
C SER A 85 8.45 -10.12 -8.26
N GLY A 86 8.56 -9.78 -9.55
CA GLY A 86 8.26 -8.43 -10.04
C GLY A 86 6.81 -8.02 -9.73
N ILE A 87 5.84 -8.89 -10.00
CA ILE A 87 4.42 -8.64 -9.70
C ILE A 87 4.19 -8.58 -8.19
N ALA A 88 4.79 -9.49 -7.43
CA ALA A 88 4.68 -9.54 -5.98
C ALA A 88 5.25 -8.26 -5.33
N PHE A 89 6.41 -7.80 -5.75
CA PHE A 89 7.04 -6.57 -5.27
C PHE A 89 6.15 -5.34 -5.51
N LEU A 90 5.63 -5.19 -6.72
CA LEU A 90 4.69 -4.10 -7.05
C LEU A 90 3.42 -4.18 -6.21
N THR A 91 2.89 -5.39 -5.98
CA THR A 91 1.71 -5.61 -5.15
C THR A 91 1.98 -5.24 -3.69
N ILE A 92 3.13 -5.62 -3.15
CA ILE A 92 3.58 -5.27 -1.80
C ILE A 92 3.66 -3.75 -1.64
N MET A 93 4.27 -3.05 -2.61
CA MET A 93 4.35 -1.59 -2.62
C MET A 93 2.95 -0.96 -2.68
N ALA A 94 2.06 -1.47 -3.52
CA ALA A 94 0.69 -0.97 -3.61
C ALA A 94 -0.08 -1.12 -2.28
N ILE A 95 0.04 -2.27 -1.61
CA ILE A 95 -0.62 -2.52 -0.31
C ILE A 95 -0.09 -1.57 0.77
N MET A 96 1.22 -1.30 0.80
CA MET A 96 1.83 -0.38 1.76
C MET A 96 1.47 1.08 1.47
N LEU A 97 1.38 1.48 0.20
CA LEU A 97 1.09 2.87 -0.20
C LEU A 97 -0.41 3.20 -0.19
N ALA A 98 -1.30 2.22 -0.35
CA ALA A 98 -2.75 2.41 -0.37
C ALA A 98 -3.31 3.28 0.79
N PRO A 99 -2.99 3.04 2.08
CA PRO A 99 -3.50 3.87 3.18
C PRO A 99 -2.99 5.32 3.14
N VAL A 100 -1.77 5.54 2.63
CA VAL A 100 -1.20 6.88 2.47
C VAL A 100 -1.89 7.60 1.33
N MET A 101 -2.04 6.92 0.19
CA MET A 101 -2.65 7.51 -1.00
C MET A 101 -4.13 7.82 -0.83
N HIS A 102 -4.87 6.95 -0.17
CA HIS A 102 -6.27 7.22 0.18
C HIS A 102 -6.40 8.45 1.09
N ARG A 103 -5.47 8.67 2.02
CA ARG A 103 -5.48 9.86 2.89
C ARG A 103 -5.14 11.13 2.11
N TRP A 104 -4.15 11.05 1.22
CA TRP A 104 -3.76 12.18 0.39
C TRP A 104 -4.90 12.61 -0.53
N LEU A 105 -5.54 11.66 -1.23
CA LEU A 105 -6.68 11.93 -2.12
C LEU A 105 -7.86 12.59 -1.38
N HIS A 106 -8.19 12.09 -0.19
CA HIS A 106 -9.28 12.64 0.61
C HIS A 106 -8.96 14.05 1.15
N HIS A 107 -7.69 14.36 1.44
CA HIS A 107 -7.31 15.70 1.86
C HIS A 107 -7.42 16.70 0.70
N PHE A 108 -6.97 16.30 -0.50
CA PHE A 108 -7.05 17.15 -1.70
C PHE A 108 -8.48 17.38 -2.19
N HIS A 109 -9.39 16.40 -2.11
CA HIS A 109 -10.80 16.63 -2.49
C HIS A 109 -11.54 17.57 -1.54
N LEU A 110 -11.15 17.63 -0.25
CA LEU A 110 -11.76 18.54 0.71
C LEU A 110 -11.39 20.01 0.44
N GLU A 111 -10.19 20.29 -0.10
CA GLU A 111 -9.79 21.65 -0.47
C GLU A 111 -10.59 22.23 -1.65
N TYR A 112 -11.23 21.40 -2.48
CA TYR A 112 -12.04 21.86 -3.61
C TYR A 112 -13.52 22.09 -3.26
N GLU A 113 -14.07 21.39 -2.27
CA GLU A 113 -15.49 21.57 -1.86
C GLU A 113 -15.69 22.78 -0.92
N ASP A 114 -14.65 23.19 -0.17
CA ASP A 114 -14.73 24.33 0.77
C ASP A 114 -14.69 25.70 0.07
N GLU A 115 -14.19 25.80 -1.18
CA GLU A 115 -14.17 27.07 -1.94
C GLU A 115 -15.53 27.42 -2.59
N ASP A 116 -16.42 26.44 -2.74
CA ASP A 116 -17.71 26.62 -3.45
C ASP A 116 -18.89 27.00 -2.51
N GLU A 117 -18.74 26.91 -1.17
CA GLU A 117 -19.81 27.27 -0.21
C GLU A 117 -19.79 28.74 0.26
N ASP A 118 -18.74 29.53 -0.03
CA ASP A 118 -18.62 30.92 0.45
C ASP A 118 -19.32 31.96 -0.45
N VAL A 119 -20.26 31.53 -1.30
CA VAL A 119 -21.19 32.42 -2.03
C VAL A 119 -22.60 32.27 -1.46
N SER A 120 -22.76 32.58 -0.18
CA SER A 120 -24.10 32.83 0.39
C SER A 120 -24.65 34.16 -0.17
N PRO A 121 -25.78 34.19 -0.91
CA PRO A 121 -26.33 35.43 -1.39
C PRO A 121 -26.89 36.25 -0.22
N VAL A 122 -26.23 37.37 0.00
CA VAL A 122 -26.61 38.59 0.73
C VAL A 122 -28.11 38.67 1.07
N SER A 123 -28.37 38.70 2.39
CA SER A 123 -29.51 39.28 3.12
C SER A 123 -30.78 39.67 2.33
N ARG A 124 -31.89 38.99 2.66
CA ARG A 124 -33.26 39.46 2.37
C ARG A 124 -33.51 40.84 3.01
N PRO A 125 -34.14 41.81 2.32
CA PRO A 125 -34.49 43.09 2.92
C PRO A 125 -35.65 42.93 3.93
N PRO A 126 -35.78 43.84 4.92
CA PRO A 126 -36.80 43.73 5.96
C PRO A 126 -38.20 43.94 5.39
N SER A 127 -39.11 43.03 5.70
CA SER A 127 -40.54 43.16 5.40
C SER A 127 -41.13 44.31 6.20
N VAL A 128 -41.50 45.40 5.53
CA VAL A 128 -42.30 46.48 6.11
C VAL A 128 -43.69 45.91 6.43
N ARG A 129 -44.09 45.94 7.70
CA ARG A 129 -45.46 45.60 8.12
C ARG A 129 -46.44 46.66 7.60
N PRO A 130 -47.65 46.28 7.15
CA PRO A 130 -48.68 47.27 6.84
C PRO A 130 -49.26 47.80 8.15
N GLY A 131 -49.13 49.11 8.37
CA GLY A 131 -49.78 49.84 9.46
C GLY A 131 -50.98 50.61 8.95
N SER A 132 -52.13 50.36 9.60
CA SER A 132 -53.35 51.18 9.78
C SER A 132 -53.96 51.89 8.57
#